data_AF-A0A3R6BXS9-F1
#
_entry.id   AF-A0A3R6BXS9-F1
#
_cell.length_a   1.000
_cell.length_b   1.000
_cell.length_c   1.000
_cell.angle_alpha   90.00
_cell.angle_beta   90.00
_cell.angle_gamma   90.00
#
_symmetry.space_group_name_H-M   'P 1'
#
loop_
_entity.id
_entity.type
_entity.pdbx_description
1 polymer ?
#
loop_
_entity_poly.entity_id
_entity_poly.type
_entity_poly.pdbx_seq_one_letter_code
_entity_poly.pdbx_strand_id
1 'polypeptide(L)'
;MPANEAERFWKASYDASKEIIDSKSFALYNQNPNDKAENFRKLFLDENNVEVIFSKQLTGEQVGSNYDLFMSPFQFCPGWGGSNTAVYLEMVESFENVDGTPGTFDKTLALSQPWDLTEFFKNKDPRFFASIYYEGTIWKGEAVENWGGIITENGSKVTSGFYQGKPAQGRSYSAAGYAGGAITGFNVKKYLDDDLVPVDAGKTKVDFIVFRYGEILLNYAEAAFELGMNTEALNAVNQIRERAGIALLTNITRDAIRHERKVELAFEDQRWWDLKRWRIAVDAITRNFTGIYTFYDVKSGKFKIEMNDNAMGGVPSVFKEEHYYFPITPDRISNNPNLAPENPGY
;
A
#
# COMPACT_ATOMS: atom_id res chain seq x y z
N MET A 1 -6.66 -10.83 23.99
CA MET A 1 -7.95 -10.51 24.63
C MET A 1 -8.37 -11.73 25.44
N PRO A 2 -8.71 -11.59 26.73
CA PRO A 2 -9.32 -12.67 27.48
C PRO A 2 -10.57 -13.17 26.75
N ALA A 3 -10.69 -14.48 26.52
CA ALA A 3 -11.76 -15.04 25.69
C ALA A 3 -13.16 -14.69 26.23
N ASN A 4 -13.29 -14.56 27.55
CA ASN A 4 -14.54 -14.20 28.23
C ASN A 4 -14.95 -12.72 28.09
N GLU A 5 -14.04 -11.83 27.67
CA GLU A 5 -14.35 -10.41 27.43
C GLU A 5 -14.55 -10.11 25.93
N ALA A 6 -14.43 -11.12 25.06
CA ALA A 6 -14.45 -10.93 23.60
C ALA A 6 -15.73 -10.22 23.12
N GLU A 7 -16.89 -10.73 23.55
CA GLU A 7 -18.19 -10.16 23.19
C GLU A 7 -18.31 -8.69 23.61
N ARG A 8 -17.84 -8.34 24.81
CA ARG A 8 -17.86 -6.97 25.31
C ARG A 8 -17.03 -6.03 24.44
N PHE A 9 -15.81 -6.42 24.06
CA PHE A 9 -14.96 -5.59 23.21
C PHE A 9 -15.51 -5.47 21.78
N TRP A 10 -16.05 -6.55 21.22
CA TRP A 10 -16.70 -6.48 19.90
C TRP A 10 -17.93 -5.60 19.95
N LYS A 11 -18.75 -5.71 20.99
CA LYS A 11 -19.92 -4.84 21.17
C LYS A 11 -19.54 -3.37 21.30
N ALA A 12 -18.51 -3.06 22.09
CA ALA A 12 -17.99 -1.69 22.19
C ALA A 12 -17.50 -1.14 20.83
N SER A 13 -16.77 -1.94 20.05
CA SER A 13 -16.31 -1.55 18.70
C SER A 13 -17.48 -1.36 17.74
N TYR A 14 -18.48 -2.24 17.79
CA TYR A 14 -19.69 -2.17 16.97
C TYR A 14 -20.49 -0.91 17.30
N ASP A 15 -20.80 -0.68 18.59
CA ASP A 15 -21.63 0.43 19.04
C ASP A 15 -20.96 1.78 18.70
N ALA A 16 -19.65 1.92 18.95
CA ALA A 16 -18.91 3.13 18.63
C ALA A 16 -18.86 3.42 17.12
N SER A 17 -18.63 2.38 16.30
CA SER A 17 -18.61 2.55 14.84
C SER A 17 -20.01 2.88 14.31
N LYS A 18 -21.04 2.24 14.88
CA LYS A 18 -22.44 2.47 14.54
C LYS A 18 -22.90 3.89 14.88
N GLU A 19 -22.47 4.43 16.02
CA GLU A 19 -22.77 5.82 16.40
C GLU A 19 -22.25 6.81 15.34
N ILE A 20 -21.01 6.61 14.86
CA ILE A 20 -20.42 7.45 13.81
C ILE A 20 -21.19 7.31 12.49
N ILE A 21 -21.53 6.08 12.08
CA ILE A 21 -22.30 5.79 10.87
C ILE A 21 -23.70 6.43 10.94
N ASP A 22 -24.41 6.26 12.05
CA ASP A 22 -25.77 6.76 12.25
C ASP A 22 -25.81 8.29 12.40
N SER A 23 -24.70 8.93 12.81
CA SER A 23 -24.59 10.39 12.87
C SER A 23 -24.72 11.04 11.49
N LYS A 24 -24.38 10.33 10.41
CA LYS A 24 -24.33 10.83 9.02
C LYS A 24 -23.44 12.07 8.84
N SER A 25 -22.52 12.31 9.78
CA SER A 25 -21.59 13.44 9.71
C SER A 25 -20.46 13.20 8.70
N PHE A 26 -20.22 11.93 8.35
CA PHE A 26 -19.18 11.51 7.43
C PHE A 26 -19.76 10.60 6.34
N ALA A 27 -19.08 10.56 5.20
CA ALA A 27 -19.44 9.71 4.07
C ALA A 27 -18.19 9.27 3.31
N LEU A 28 -18.29 8.20 2.52
CA LEU A 28 -17.21 7.84 1.60
C LEU A 28 -17.04 8.93 0.54
N TYR A 29 -15.79 9.33 0.31
CA TYR A 29 -15.42 10.28 -0.71
C TYR A 29 -15.82 9.76 -2.10
N ASN A 30 -16.55 10.59 -2.85
CA ASN A 30 -17.11 10.24 -4.15
C ASN A 30 -17.24 11.47 -5.09
N GLN A 31 -16.26 12.36 -5.12
CA GLN A 31 -16.29 13.56 -5.97
C GLN A 31 -15.93 13.28 -7.44
N ASN A 32 -15.27 12.15 -7.72
CA ASN A 32 -14.85 11.75 -9.08
C ASN A 32 -15.45 10.39 -9.48
N PRO A 33 -16.77 10.18 -9.44
CA PRO A 33 -17.38 8.85 -9.52
C PRO A 33 -17.12 8.07 -10.82
N ASN A 34 -16.76 8.78 -11.91
CA ASN A 34 -16.47 8.19 -13.22
C ASN A 34 -15.01 7.72 -13.36
N ASP A 35 -14.11 8.22 -12.51
CA ASP A 35 -12.72 7.77 -12.44
C ASP A 35 -12.45 7.28 -11.02
N LYS A 36 -12.62 5.98 -10.82
CA LYS A 36 -12.53 5.35 -9.50
C LYS A 36 -11.14 5.42 -8.89
N ALA A 37 -10.09 5.41 -9.73
CA ALA A 37 -8.72 5.54 -9.26
C ALA A 37 -8.45 6.98 -8.81
N GLU A 38 -8.84 7.97 -9.60
CA GLU A 38 -8.70 9.38 -9.23
C GLU A 38 -9.58 9.75 -8.03
N ASN A 39 -10.80 9.20 -7.94
CA ASN A 39 -11.66 9.38 -6.78
C ASN A 39 -11.00 8.90 -5.49
N PHE A 40 -10.41 7.70 -5.52
CA PHE A 40 -9.71 7.18 -4.35
C PHE A 40 -8.42 7.94 -4.06
N ARG A 41 -7.74 8.46 -5.09
CA ARG A 41 -6.54 9.28 -4.92
C ARG A 41 -6.89 10.63 -4.26
N LYS A 42 -7.90 11.33 -4.77
CA LYS A 42 -8.31 12.66 -4.30
C LYS A 42 -8.87 12.65 -2.88
N LEU A 43 -9.37 11.53 -2.37
CA LEU A 43 -9.66 11.33 -0.93
C LEU A 43 -8.49 11.79 -0.03
N PHE A 44 -7.25 11.55 -0.46
CA PHE A 44 -6.07 11.88 0.34
C PHE A 44 -5.51 13.28 0.07
N LEU A 45 -5.89 13.90 -1.06
CA LEU A 45 -5.32 15.17 -1.51
C LEU A 45 -6.25 16.36 -1.30
N ASP A 46 -7.57 16.12 -1.34
CA ASP A 46 -8.56 17.15 -1.09
C ASP A 46 -8.68 17.38 0.42
N GLU A 47 -8.29 18.56 0.86
CA GLU A 47 -8.40 18.96 2.27
C GLU A 47 -9.86 19.09 2.72
N ASN A 48 -10.11 18.85 4.02
CA ASN A 48 -11.41 19.03 4.67
C ASN A 48 -12.57 18.27 3.99
N ASN A 49 -12.27 17.13 3.35
CA ASN A 49 -13.29 16.32 2.70
C ASN A 49 -14.13 15.51 3.69
N VAL A 50 -15.31 15.08 3.26
CA VAL A 50 -16.35 14.44 4.09
C VAL A 50 -15.99 13.05 4.65
N GLU A 51 -14.91 12.43 4.18
CA GLU A 51 -14.49 11.11 4.68
C GLU A 51 -13.50 11.24 5.85
N VAL A 52 -12.79 12.37 5.98
CA VAL A 52 -11.76 12.58 7.02
C VAL A 52 -12.42 12.90 8.37
N ILE A 53 -12.11 12.10 9.39
CA ILE A 53 -12.59 12.30 10.78
C ILE A 53 -11.54 13.04 11.60
N PHE A 54 -10.27 12.63 11.46
CA PHE A 54 -9.15 13.26 12.16
C PHE A 54 -7.90 13.18 11.29
N SER A 55 -7.22 14.31 11.08
CA SER A 55 -5.94 14.40 10.38
C SER A 55 -4.93 15.25 11.15
N LYS A 56 -3.65 14.97 10.93
CA LYS A 56 -2.58 15.92 11.22
C LYS A 56 -2.39 16.82 10.02
N GLN A 57 -2.74 18.09 10.19
CA GLN A 57 -2.64 19.08 9.12
C GLN A 57 -1.18 19.43 8.81
N LEU A 58 -0.82 19.42 7.53
CA LEU A 58 0.48 19.86 7.04
C LEU A 58 0.31 21.07 6.13
N THR A 59 1.10 22.12 6.34
CA THR A 59 1.05 23.35 5.54
C THR A 59 2.13 23.41 4.46
N GLY A 60 3.12 22.50 4.51
CA GLY A 60 4.34 22.57 3.70
C GLY A 60 5.28 23.73 4.07
N GLU A 61 4.95 24.48 5.14
CA GLU A 61 5.71 25.60 5.67
C GLU A 61 5.66 25.59 7.19
N GLN A 62 6.80 25.45 7.87
CA GLN A 62 6.92 25.30 9.34
C GLN A 62 6.36 23.98 9.89
N VAL A 63 5.23 23.50 9.36
CA VAL A 63 4.61 22.20 9.69
C VAL A 63 4.51 21.37 8.40
N GLY A 64 5.60 20.69 8.06
CA GLY A 64 5.67 19.83 6.88
C GLY A 64 6.23 18.45 7.19
N SER A 65 6.42 17.65 6.15
CA SER A 65 7.13 16.38 6.22
C SER A 65 8.02 16.18 4.99
N ASN A 66 8.77 15.07 4.98
CA ASN A 66 9.59 14.66 3.84
C ASN A 66 8.93 13.52 3.04
N TYR A 67 7.62 13.30 3.19
CA TYR A 67 6.95 12.15 2.57
C TYR A 67 7.08 12.20 1.05
N ASP A 68 6.69 13.30 0.40
CA ASP A 68 6.82 13.45 -1.06
C ASP A 68 8.27 13.33 -1.51
N LEU A 69 9.22 13.90 -0.76
CA LEU A 69 10.64 13.85 -1.10
C LEU A 69 11.15 12.41 -1.13
N PHE A 70 10.80 11.56 -0.16
CA PHE A 70 11.29 10.18 -0.11
C PHE A 70 10.48 9.21 -0.98
N MET A 71 9.21 9.51 -1.24
CA MET A 71 8.31 8.57 -1.89
C MET A 71 8.09 8.88 -3.38
N SER A 72 8.24 10.13 -3.83
CA SER A 72 8.05 10.50 -5.24
C SER A 72 9.01 9.75 -6.17
N PRO A 73 8.65 9.51 -7.44
CA PRO A 73 9.59 8.97 -8.40
C PRO A 73 10.82 9.87 -8.51
N PHE A 74 12.02 9.29 -8.34
CA PHE A 74 13.27 10.04 -8.23
C PHE A 74 13.52 11.02 -9.39
N GLN A 75 13.03 10.72 -10.58
CA GLN A 75 13.16 11.61 -11.74
C GLN A 75 12.54 13.01 -11.56
N PHE A 76 11.67 13.19 -10.56
CA PHE A 76 11.04 14.48 -10.22
C PHE A 76 11.57 15.08 -8.90
N CYS A 77 12.60 14.47 -8.30
CA CYS A 77 13.25 14.92 -7.07
C CYS A 77 14.51 15.76 -7.38
N PRO A 78 15.05 16.53 -6.41
CA PRO A 78 16.17 17.45 -6.61
C PRO A 78 17.55 16.75 -6.67
N GLY A 79 17.59 15.48 -7.11
CA GLY A 79 18.80 14.66 -7.18
C GLY A 79 19.13 13.87 -5.91
N TRP A 80 18.27 13.91 -4.90
CA TRP A 80 18.34 13.07 -3.69
C TRP A 80 16.93 12.74 -3.18
N GLY A 81 16.82 11.73 -2.31
CA GLY A 81 15.52 11.17 -1.91
C GLY A 81 14.96 10.25 -2.99
N GLY A 82 13.63 10.23 -3.12
CA GLY A 82 12.85 9.55 -4.15
C GLY A 82 12.85 8.02 -4.13
N SER A 83 11.78 7.41 -4.64
CA SER A 83 11.63 5.96 -4.86
C SER A 83 12.06 5.07 -3.68
N ASN A 84 11.91 5.54 -2.44
CA ASN A 84 12.55 4.90 -1.29
C ASN A 84 11.84 3.60 -0.88
N THR A 85 10.50 3.59 -0.88
CA THR A 85 9.74 2.41 -0.47
C THR A 85 9.46 1.46 -1.62
N ALA A 86 9.86 0.21 -1.45
CA ALA A 86 9.51 -0.91 -2.33
C ALA A 86 8.18 -1.54 -1.87
N VAL A 87 7.25 -1.75 -2.82
CA VAL A 87 6.02 -2.48 -2.55
C VAL A 87 6.18 -3.91 -3.04
N TYR A 88 6.00 -4.90 -2.16
CA TYR A 88 6.10 -6.30 -2.54
C TYR A 88 4.99 -6.72 -3.51
N LEU A 89 5.30 -7.67 -4.39
CA LEU A 89 4.32 -8.24 -5.32
C LEU A 89 3.11 -8.82 -4.57
N GLU A 90 3.31 -9.38 -3.38
CA GLU A 90 2.24 -9.87 -2.50
C GLU A 90 1.22 -8.80 -2.08
N MET A 91 1.61 -7.53 -2.10
CA MET A 91 0.67 -6.41 -1.91
C MET A 91 -0.05 -6.10 -3.23
N VAL A 92 0.67 -6.07 -4.35
CA VAL A 92 0.09 -5.89 -5.70
C VAL A 92 -0.94 -6.98 -6.05
N GLU A 93 -0.70 -8.22 -5.64
CA GLU A 93 -1.59 -9.36 -5.83
C GLU A 93 -2.85 -9.29 -4.95
N SER A 94 -2.81 -8.51 -3.87
CA SER A 94 -4.00 -8.33 -3.03
C SER A 94 -5.03 -7.38 -3.63
N PHE A 95 -4.65 -6.56 -4.60
CA PHE A 95 -5.61 -5.81 -5.40
C PHE A 95 -6.22 -6.77 -6.44
N GLU A 96 -7.49 -7.14 -6.22
CA GLU A 96 -8.30 -7.94 -7.14
C GLU A 96 -8.41 -7.29 -8.52
N ASN A 97 -8.98 -7.99 -9.49
CA ASN A 97 -9.45 -7.34 -10.72
C ASN A 97 -10.84 -6.72 -10.50
N VAL A 98 -11.22 -5.78 -11.36
CA VAL A 98 -12.52 -5.08 -11.31
C VAL A 98 -13.73 -6.01 -11.29
N ASP A 99 -13.61 -7.18 -11.93
CA ASP A 99 -14.66 -8.20 -12.01
C ASP A 99 -14.72 -9.13 -10.77
N GLY A 100 -13.86 -8.91 -9.77
CA GLY A 100 -13.74 -9.72 -8.57
C GLY A 100 -12.91 -11.00 -8.74
N THR A 101 -12.30 -11.22 -9.91
CA THR A 101 -11.33 -12.31 -10.05
C THR A 101 -10.05 -12.02 -9.26
N PRO A 102 -9.34 -13.06 -8.79
CA PRO A 102 -8.12 -12.87 -8.00
C PRO A 102 -7.08 -11.99 -8.72
N GLY A 103 -6.47 -11.08 -7.97
CA GLY A 103 -5.41 -10.19 -8.43
C GLY A 103 -4.04 -10.83 -8.62
N THR A 104 -3.96 -12.15 -8.46
CA THR A 104 -2.73 -12.95 -8.51
C THR A 104 -1.95 -12.70 -9.79
N PHE A 105 -0.64 -12.58 -9.68
CA PHE A 105 0.21 -12.23 -10.79
C PHE A 105 0.35 -13.43 -11.73
N ASP A 106 -0.20 -13.33 -12.95
CA ASP A 106 -0.05 -14.37 -13.97
C ASP A 106 1.37 -14.36 -14.54
N LYS A 107 2.25 -15.16 -13.92
CA LYS A 107 3.66 -15.30 -14.31
C LYS A 107 3.78 -15.81 -15.75
N THR A 108 2.92 -16.74 -16.17
CA THR A 108 2.98 -17.31 -17.53
C THR A 108 2.71 -16.22 -18.56
N LEU A 109 1.67 -15.41 -18.33
CA LEU A 109 1.34 -14.28 -19.19
C LEU A 109 2.43 -13.21 -19.15
N ALA A 110 2.88 -12.82 -17.96
CA ALA A 110 3.91 -11.79 -17.77
C ALA A 110 5.21 -12.11 -18.52
N LEU A 111 5.62 -13.38 -18.52
CA LEU A 111 6.87 -13.84 -19.16
C LEU A 111 6.71 -14.19 -20.65
N SER A 112 5.48 -14.23 -21.17
CA SER A 112 5.21 -14.68 -22.55
C SER A 112 5.71 -13.71 -23.62
N GLN A 113 5.76 -12.41 -23.31
CA GLN A 113 6.12 -11.36 -24.25
C GLN A 113 6.49 -10.05 -23.52
N PRO A 114 7.09 -9.06 -24.21
CA PRO A 114 7.20 -7.71 -23.69
C PRO A 114 5.84 -7.01 -23.54
N TRP A 115 5.67 -6.23 -22.46
CA TRP A 115 4.44 -5.55 -22.10
C TRP A 115 4.62 -4.04 -22.00
N ASP A 116 3.55 -3.30 -22.34
CA ASP A 116 3.27 -2.03 -21.67
C ASP A 116 2.61 -2.41 -20.34
N LEU A 117 3.18 -1.94 -19.22
CA LEU A 117 2.68 -2.34 -17.91
C LEU A 117 1.33 -1.68 -17.58
N THR A 118 0.98 -0.56 -18.21
CA THR A 118 -0.36 0.02 -18.07
C THR A 118 -1.42 -0.92 -18.67
N GLU A 119 -1.13 -1.51 -19.83
CA GLU A 119 -1.97 -2.54 -20.46
C GLU A 119 -1.99 -3.84 -19.67
N PHE A 120 -0.85 -4.28 -19.12
CA PHE A 120 -0.78 -5.52 -18.34
C PHE A 120 -1.64 -5.45 -17.07
N PHE A 121 -1.68 -4.29 -16.41
CA PHE A 121 -2.42 -4.10 -15.18
C PHE A 121 -3.84 -3.53 -15.35
N LYS A 122 -4.28 -3.20 -16.57
CA LYS A 122 -5.50 -2.41 -16.84
C LYS A 122 -6.79 -2.85 -16.14
N ASN A 123 -6.92 -4.13 -15.81
CA ASN A 123 -8.12 -4.68 -15.16
C ASN A 123 -8.03 -4.73 -13.63
N LYS A 124 -6.93 -4.28 -13.02
CA LYS A 124 -6.78 -4.26 -11.56
C LYS A 124 -7.76 -3.30 -10.89
N ASP A 125 -8.04 -3.57 -9.62
CA ASP A 125 -8.79 -2.69 -8.71
C ASP A 125 -8.30 -1.24 -8.85
N PRO A 126 -9.20 -0.26 -9.06
CA PRO A 126 -8.81 1.15 -9.21
C PRO A 126 -7.92 1.69 -8.09
N ARG A 127 -8.04 1.15 -6.86
CA ARG A 127 -7.19 1.51 -5.72
C ARG A 127 -5.73 1.12 -5.93
N PHE A 128 -5.42 0.13 -6.76
CA PHE A 128 -4.04 -0.20 -7.17
C PHE A 128 -3.38 1.01 -7.85
N PHE A 129 -4.01 1.58 -8.87
CA PHE A 129 -3.48 2.71 -9.64
C PHE A 129 -3.42 4.03 -8.86
N ALA A 130 -4.23 4.15 -7.81
CA ALA A 130 -4.19 5.26 -6.88
C ALA A 130 -3.08 5.11 -5.83
N SER A 131 -2.75 3.87 -5.46
CA SER A 131 -1.89 3.58 -4.30
C SER A 131 -0.46 3.21 -4.66
N ILE A 132 -0.21 2.70 -5.88
CA ILE A 132 1.07 2.18 -6.32
C ILE A 132 1.45 2.82 -7.66
N TYR A 133 2.73 3.16 -7.82
CA TYR A 133 3.31 3.49 -9.13
C TYR A 133 4.36 2.43 -9.53
N TYR A 134 4.51 2.27 -10.84
CA TYR A 134 5.39 1.30 -11.51
C TYR A 134 5.84 1.87 -12.87
N GLU A 135 6.66 1.12 -13.61
CA GLU A 135 7.11 1.50 -14.97
C GLU A 135 5.94 1.97 -15.85
N GLY A 136 6.07 3.16 -16.43
CA GLY A 136 5.06 3.73 -17.33
C GLY A 136 3.89 4.43 -16.62
N THR A 137 3.82 4.43 -15.28
CA THR A 137 2.83 5.25 -14.56
C THR A 137 3.03 6.72 -14.92
N ILE A 138 1.97 7.42 -15.34
CA ILE A 138 2.06 8.86 -15.62
C ILE A 138 2.10 9.63 -14.29
N TRP A 139 3.12 10.47 -14.13
CA TRP A 139 3.33 11.34 -12.99
C TRP A 139 3.83 12.70 -13.47
N LYS A 140 3.17 13.79 -13.08
CA LYS A 140 3.50 15.17 -13.51
C LYS A 140 3.65 15.32 -15.03
N GLY A 141 2.79 14.62 -15.78
CA GLY A 141 2.77 14.65 -17.26
C GLY A 141 3.82 13.79 -17.96
N GLU A 142 4.66 13.06 -17.23
CA GLU A 142 5.68 12.19 -17.79
C GLU A 142 5.56 10.75 -17.26
N ALA A 143 5.97 9.77 -18.07
CA ALA A 143 6.01 8.37 -17.64
C ALA A 143 7.16 8.13 -16.64
N VAL A 144 6.86 7.42 -15.56
CA VAL A 144 7.87 6.97 -14.59
C VAL A 144 8.79 5.93 -15.21
N GLU A 145 10.09 6.20 -15.16
CA GLU A 145 11.15 5.35 -15.68
C GLU A 145 11.73 4.44 -14.59
N ASN A 146 11.26 3.20 -14.51
CA ASN A 146 11.59 2.21 -13.49
C ASN A 146 12.20 0.90 -14.05
N TRP A 147 12.82 0.94 -15.24
CA TRP A 147 13.47 -0.23 -15.85
C TRP A 147 14.92 -0.41 -15.39
N GLY A 148 15.33 -1.67 -15.24
CA GLY A 148 16.66 -2.05 -14.74
C GLY A 148 17.70 -2.42 -15.78
N GLY A 149 17.32 -2.39 -17.05
CA GLY A 149 18.22 -2.70 -18.15
C GLY A 149 17.54 -2.63 -19.51
N ILE A 150 18.33 -2.84 -20.55
CA ILE A 150 17.90 -2.90 -21.94
C ILE A 150 18.17 -4.31 -22.48
N ILE A 151 17.20 -4.92 -23.15
CA ILE A 151 17.36 -6.13 -23.96
C ILE A 151 17.55 -5.69 -25.42
N THR A 152 18.75 -5.93 -25.92
CA THR A 152 19.17 -5.58 -27.30
C THR A 152 18.55 -6.52 -28.34
N GLU A 153 18.74 -6.21 -29.62
CA GLU A 153 18.20 -6.96 -30.76
C GLU A 153 18.73 -8.40 -30.83
N ASN A 154 19.91 -8.68 -30.28
CA ASN A 154 20.44 -10.04 -30.20
C ASN A 154 20.07 -10.77 -28.89
N GLY A 155 19.29 -10.12 -28.01
CA GLY A 155 18.87 -10.66 -26.71
C GLY A 155 19.84 -10.40 -25.56
N SER A 156 20.98 -9.73 -25.80
CA SER A 156 21.91 -9.36 -24.71
C SER A 156 21.30 -8.31 -23.79
N LYS A 157 21.57 -8.45 -22.49
CA LYS A 157 21.11 -7.53 -21.44
C LYS A 157 22.20 -6.50 -21.11
N VAL A 158 21.85 -5.22 -21.21
CA VAL A 158 22.70 -4.07 -20.84
C VAL A 158 22.11 -3.43 -19.59
N THR A 159 22.84 -3.48 -18.47
CA THR A 159 22.37 -2.98 -17.16
C THR A 159 23.12 -1.74 -16.65
N SER A 160 24.10 -1.26 -17.41
CA SER A 160 24.86 -0.04 -17.10
C SER A 160 25.24 0.73 -18.36
N GLY A 161 25.54 2.02 -18.21
CA GLY A 161 25.89 2.89 -19.33
C GLY A 161 24.70 3.19 -20.25
N PHE A 162 24.95 3.17 -21.55
CA PHE A 162 23.96 3.52 -22.58
C PHE A 162 23.97 2.48 -23.70
N TYR A 163 22.81 2.26 -24.30
CA TYR A 163 22.67 1.50 -25.54
C TYR A 163 21.87 2.33 -26.56
N GLN A 164 22.48 2.61 -27.72
CA GLN A 164 21.89 3.43 -28.78
C GLN A 164 21.31 4.78 -28.26
N GLY A 165 22.01 5.44 -27.33
CA GLY A 165 21.60 6.71 -26.75
C GLY A 165 20.55 6.63 -25.63
N LYS A 166 19.98 5.44 -25.36
CA LYS A 166 19.09 5.23 -24.20
C LYS A 166 19.90 4.78 -22.98
N PRO A 167 19.68 5.36 -21.78
CA PRO A 167 20.33 4.89 -20.57
C PRO A 167 19.86 3.48 -20.22
N ALA A 168 20.80 2.64 -19.78
CA ALA A 168 20.51 1.25 -19.43
C ALA A 168 19.45 1.14 -18.33
N GLN A 169 19.44 2.07 -17.37
CA GLN A 169 18.47 2.13 -16.28
C GLN A 169 17.59 3.37 -16.40
N GLY A 170 16.33 3.25 -16.02
CA GLY A 170 15.42 4.38 -15.89
C GLY A 170 15.82 5.30 -14.74
N ARG A 171 15.49 6.59 -14.85
CA ARG A 171 15.85 7.60 -13.84
C ARG A 171 15.35 7.25 -12.43
N SER A 172 14.23 6.54 -12.31
CA SER A 172 13.61 6.18 -11.03
C SER A 172 13.95 4.76 -10.54
N TYR A 173 14.78 4.00 -11.27
CA TYR A 173 15.12 2.61 -10.95
C TYR A 173 16.04 2.47 -9.72
N SER A 174 17.21 3.13 -9.75
CA SER A 174 18.18 3.16 -8.65
C SER A 174 18.42 4.61 -8.19
N ALA A 175 17.61 5.07 -7.24
CA ALA A 175 17.54 6.47 -6.81
C ALA A 175 18.66 6.81 -5.81
N ALA A 176 19.85 7.20 -6.27
CA ALA A 176 20.93 7.77 -5.43
C ALA A 176 21.24 6.98 -4.13
N GLY A 177 21.15 5.64 -4.17
CA GLY A 177 21.35 4.75 -3.01
C GLY A 177 20.05 4.18 -2.40
N TYR A 178 18.89 4.69 -2.80
CA TYR A 178 17.57 4.18 -2.49
C TYR A 178 17.07 3.31 -3.67
N ALA A 179 16.57 2.12 -3.39
CA ALA A 179 16.43 1.06 -4.39
C ALA A 179 15.02 0.49 -4.51
N GLY A 180 13.96 1.23 -4.15
CA GLY A 180 12.60 0.66 -4.13
C GLY A 180 12.19 0.04 -5.48
N GLY A 181 12.42 0.77 -6.57
CA GLY A 181 12.22 0.28 -7.94
C GLY A 181 13.12 -0.90 -8.31
N ALA A 182 14.39 -0.81 -7.95
CA ALA A 182 15.37 -1.88 -8.15
C ALA A 182 15.21 -3.11 -7.24
N ILE A 183 14.28 -3.10 -6.27
CA ILE A 183 13.99 -4.27 -5.42
C ILE A 183 12.73 -4.97 -5.92
N THR A 184 11.62 -4.25 -6.09
CA THR A 184 10.33 -4.89 -6.40
C THR A 184 9.66 -4.46 -7.70
N GLY A 185 10.11 -3.37 -8.34
CA GLY A 185 9.45 -2.78 -9.51
C GLY A 185 8.20 -1.94 -9.18
N PHE A 186 7.85 -1.82 -7.90
CA PHE A 186 6.67 -1.11 -7.43
C PHE A 186 6.99 -0.18 -6.26
N ASN A 187 6.35 0.98 -6.22
CA ASN A 187 6.55 1.99 -5.18
C ASN A 187 5.20 2.59 -4.74
N VAL A 188 5.19 3.29 -3.59
CA VAL A 188 3.98 3.88 -3.02
C VAL A 188 3.64 5.19 -3.74
N LYS A 189 2.39 5.30 -4.22
CA LYS A 189 1.81 6.52 -4.83
C LYS A 189 0.80 7.22 -3.93
N LYS A 190 0.14 6.49 -3.02
CA LYS A 190 -0.86 7.07 -2.10
C LYS A 190 -0.22 8.22 -1.31
N TYR A 191 -0.99 9.27 -1.02
CA TYR A 191 -0.55 10.52 -0.37
C TYR A 191 0.45 11.40 -1.14
N LEU A 192 0.88 11.03 -2.35
CA LEU A 192 1.78 11.91 -3.12
C LEU A 192 1.03 13.03 -3.84
N ASP A 193 1.56 14.24 -3.68
CA ASP A 193 1.10 15.46 -4.33
C ASP A 193 1.82 15.65 -5.68
N ASP A 194 1.07 15.50 -6.77
CA ASP A 194 1.56 15.76 -8.12
C ASP A 194 1.67 17.25 -8.46
N ASP A 195 1.06 18.13 -7.67
CA ASP A 195 1.18 19.59 -7.82
C ASP A 195 2.36 20.17 -7.04
N LEU A 196 3.02 19.39 -6.17
CA LEU A 196 4.15 19.87 -5.38
C LEU A 196 5.39 20.13 -6.25
N VAL A 197 5.70 21.40 -6.53
CA VAL A 197 6.88 21.80 -7.31
C VAL A 197 7.57 23.00 -6.63
N PRO A 198 8.86 22.90 -6.28
CA PRO A 198 9.72 21.72 -6.34
C PRO A 198 9.34 20.67 -5.27
N VAL A 199 9.65 19.40 -5.52
CA VAL A 199 9.67 18.37 -4.47
C VAL A 199 10.91 18.62 -3.61
N ASP A 200 10.74 19.01 -2.35
CA ASP A 200 11.87 19.40 -1.48
C ASP A 200 11.61 19.06 -0.01
N ALA A 201 12.67 19.11 0.80
CA ALA A 201 12.62 18.77 2.21
C ALA A 201 11.67 19.69 2.99
N GLY A 202 10.81 19.07 3.80
CA GLY A 202 9.84 19.77 4.65
C GLY A 202 8.68 20.42 3.89
N LYS A 203 8.53 20.15 2.58
CA LYS A 203 7.52 20.79 1.72
C LYS A 203 6.23 19.99 1.52
N THR A 204 6.16 18.75 1.99
CA THR A 204 4.88 18.01 1.97
C THR A 204 3.81 18.77 2.72
N LYS A 205 2.69 19.03 2.04
CA LYS A 205 1.49 19.68 2.56
C LYS A 205 0.25 18.76 2.57
N VAL A 206 0.41 17.51 2.15
CA VAL A 206 -0.69 16.53 2.20
C VAL A 206 -0.90 16.10 3.65
N ASP A 207 -2.11 16.29 4.15
CA ASP A 207 -2.52 15.89 5.49
C ASP A 207 -2.31 14.39 5.75
N PHE A 208 -1.82 14.06 6.95
CA PHE A 208 -1.79 12.67 7.38
C PHE A 208 -3.11 12.31 8.07
N ILE A 209 -3.95 11.54 7.38
CA ILE A 209 -5.23 11.08 7.91
C ILE A 209 -4.97 10.02 9.00
N VAL A 210 -5.49 10.26 10.20
CA VAL A 210 -5.39 9.35 11.34
C VAL A 210 -6.65 8.49 11.44
N PHE A 211 -7.83 9.08 11.23
CA PHE A 211 -9.10 8.37 11.17
C PHE A 211 -9.94 8.85 9.99
N ARG A 212 -10.55 7.91 9.27
CA ARG A 212 -11.49 8.20 8.19
C ARG A 212 -12.65 7.22 8.14
N TYR A 213 -13.73 7.63 7.50
CA TYR A 213 -14.98 6.89 7.45
C TYR A 213 -14.85 5.49 6.84
N GLY A 214 -13.98 5.30 5.83
CA GLY A 214 -13.72 3.97 5.28
C GLY A 214 -13.17 2.96 6.30
N GLU A 215 -12.34 3.42 7.26
CA GLU A 215 -11.89 2.58 8.37
C GLU A 215 -13.04 2.24 9.33
N ILE A 216 -13.92 3.20 9.62
CA ILE A 216 -15.07 3.00 10.51
C ILE A 216 -16.02 1.93 9.96
N LEU A 217 -16.28 1.93 8.66
CA LEU A 217 -17.05 0.87 8.01
C LEU A 217 -16.41 -0.52 8.18
N LEU A 218 -15.07 -0.61 8.10
CA LEU A 218 -14.34 -1.86 8.28
C LEU A 218 -14.26 -2.31 9.74
N ASN A 219 -14.15 -1.37 10.68
CA ASN A 219 -14.25 -1.65 12.12
C ASN A 219 -15.65 -2.17 12.48
N TYR A 220 -16.69 -1.54 11.94
CA TYR A 220 -18.07 -1.98 12.08
C TYR A 220 -18.27 -3.37 11.46
N ALA A 221 -17.76 -3.61 10.25
CA ALA A 221 -17.91 -4.90 9.57
C ALA A 221 -17.25 -6.05 10.34
N GLU A 222 -16.03 -5.85 10.83
CA GLU A 222 -15.32 -6.85 11.62
C GLU A 222 -16.05 -7.16 12.93
N ALA A 223 -16.46 -6.13 13.67
CA ALA A 223 -17.20 -6.31 14.92
C ALA A 223 -18.58 -6.95 14.71
N ALA A 224 -19.33 -6.52 13.69
CA ALA A 224 -20.61 -7.10 13.32
C ALA A 224 -20.48 -8.59 12.96
N PHE A 225 -19.45 -8.96 12.19
CA PHE A 225 -19.19 -10.35 11.84
C PHE A 225 -18.89 -11.23 13.07
N GLU A 226 -18.05 -10.76 13.98
CA GLU A 226 -17.73 -11.50 15.22
C GLU A 226 -18.92 -11.59 16.19
N LEU A 227 -19.91 -10.70 16.08
CA LEU A 227 -21.19 -10.76 16.79
C LEU A 227 -22.28 -11.56 16.04
N GLY A 228 -21.97 -12.16 14.89
CA GLY A 228 -22.91 -12.95 14.08
C GLY A 228 -23.87 -12.15 13.20
N MET A 229 -23.65 -10.83 13.05
CA MET A 229 -24.46 -9.91 12.26
C MET A 229 -23.97 -9.85 10.80
N ASN A 230 -23.95 -10.99 10.11
CA ASN A 230 -23.33 -11.14 8.79
C ASN A 230 -23.89 -10.20 7.72
N THR A 231 -25.19 -9.91 7.74
CA THR A 231 -25.80 -8.98 6.77
C THR A 231 -25.25 -7.56 6.93
N GLU A 232 -25.07 -7.10 8.17
CA GLU A 232 -24.51 -5.77 8.46
C GLU A 232 -23.04 -5.69 8.03
N ALA A 233 -22.26 -6.74 8.34
CA ALA A 233 -20.86 -6.83 7.91
C ALA A 233 -20.72 -6.82 6.38
N LEU A 234 -21.55 -7.60 5.68
CA LEU A 234 -21.56 -7.65 4.22
C LEU A 234 -21.90 -6.30 3.60
N ASN A 235 -22.94 -5.62 4.12
CA ASN A 235 -23.37 -4.33 3.61
C ASN A 235 -22.29 -3.25 3.81
N ALA A 236 -21.59 -3.25 4.95
CA ALA A 236 -20.52 -2.29 5.22
C ALA A 236 -19.30 -2.49 4.30
N VAL A 237 -18.89 -3.75 4.08
CA VAL A 237 -17.82 -4.06 3.12
C VAL A 237 -18.23 -3.70 1.69
N ASN A 238 -19.46 -3.99 1.29
CA ASN A 238 -19.93 -3.67 -0.06
C ASN A 238 -20.02 -2.16 -0.34
N GLN A 239 -20.21 -1.31 0.67
CA GLN A 239 -20.10 0.15 0.49
C GLN A 239 -18.68 0.56 0.05
N ILE A 240 -17.64 -0.03 0.65
CA ILE A 240 -16.24 0.21 0.27
C ILE A 240 -15.99 -0.27 -1.16
N ARG A 241 -16.44 -1.49 -1.48
CA ARG A 241 -16.26 -2.12 -2.80
C ARG A 241 -16.98 -1.36 -3.92
N GLU A 242 -18.21 -0.91 -3.66
CA GLU A 242 -18.98 -0.07 -4.59
C GLU A 242 -18.28 1.27 -4.86
N ARG A 243 -17.76 1.93 -3.81
CA ARG A 243 -16.96 3.15 -3.98
C ARG A 243 -15.73 2.87 -4.83
N ALA A 244 -15.02 1.78 -4.57
CA ALA A 244 -13.82 1.38 -5.31
C ALA A 244 -14.12 0.96 -6.76
N GLY A 245 -15.37 0.63 -7.10
CA GLY A 245 -15.77 0.21 -8.44
C GLY A 245 -15.34 -1.22 -8.77
N ILE A 246 -15.32 -2.10 -7.78
CA ILE A 246 -15.04 -3.53 -7.96
C ILE A 246 -16.29 -4.37 -7.65
N ALA A 247 -16.30 -5.64 -8.10
CA ALA A 247 -17.42 -6.55 -7.89
C ALA A 247 -17.83 -6.66 -6.41
N LEU A 248 -19.14 -6.65 -6.14
CA LEU A 248 -19.67 -6.78 -4.78
C LEU A 248 -19.59 -8.23 -4.29
N LEU A 249 -19.41 -8.40 -2.99
CA LEU A 249 -19.48 -9.72 -2.35
C LEU A 249 -20.92 -10.17 -2.21
N THR A 250 -21.15 -11.47 -2.40
CA THR A 250 -22.45 -12.13 -2.15
C THR A 250 -22.51 -12.78 -0.78
N ASN A 251 -21.35 -13.09 -0.19
CA ASN A 251 -21.20 -13.67 1.14
C ASN A 251 -20.02 -13.02 1.85
N ILE A 252 -20.14 -12.87 3.17
CA ILE A 252 -19.06 -12.32 3.99
C ILE A 252 -18.35 -13.43 4.76
N THR A 253 -17.02 -13.33 4.81
CA THR A 253 -16.17 -14.19 5.64
C THR A 253 -15.17 -13.32 6.39
N ARG A 254 -14.58 -13.86 7.46
CA ARG A 254 -13.50 -13.18 8.18
C ARG A 254 -12.37 -12.79 7.23
N ASP A 255 -11.98 -13.69 6.33
CA ASP A 255 -10.89 -13.43 5.40
C ASP A 255 -11.23 -12.36 4.37
N ALA A 256 -12.48 -12.29 3.91
CA ALA A 256 -12.94 -11.21 3.03
C ALA A 256 -12.86 -9.83 3.73
N ILE A 257 -13.26 -9.74 5.00
CA ILE A 257 -13.15 -8.49 5.79
C ILE A 257 -11.68 -8.09 5.96
N ARG A 258 -10.82 -9.05 6.33
CA ARG A 258 -9.38 -8.83 6.53
C ARG A 258 -8.67 -8.42 5.24
N HIS A 259 -9.08 -9.00 4.12
CA HIS A 259 -8.57 -8.69 2.79
C HIS A 259 -9.01 -7.30 2.34
N GLU A 260 -10.29 -6.96 2.47
CA GLU A 260 -10.78 -5.62 2.15
C GLU A 260 -10.06 -4.56 3.00
N ARG A 261 -9.86 -4.82 4.30
CA ARG A 261 -9.09 -3.94 5.19
C ARG A 261 -7.64 -3.76 4.75
N LYS A 262 -6.99 -4.83 4.28
CA LYS A 262 -5.60 -4.76 3.74
C LYS A 262 -5.52 -3.83 2.54
N VAL A 263 -6.48 -3.92 1.61
CA VAL A 263 -6.49 -3.17 0.35
C VAL A 263 -6.89 -1.72 0.59
N GLU A 264 -8.00 -1.51 1.31
CA GLU A 264 -8.56 -0.19 1.56
C GLU A 264 -7.60 0.69 2.36
N LEU A 265 -7.00 0.14 3.42
CA LEU A 265 -6.10 0.87 4.34
C LEU A 265 -4.62 0.68 3.99
N ALA A 266 -4.32 0.27 2.76
CA ALA A 266 -2.94 0.11 2.29
C ALA A 266 -2.14 1.41 2.48
N PHE A 267 -0.97 1.32 3.11
CA PHE A 267 -0.06 2.45 3.35
C PHE A 267 -0.61 3.53 4.31
N GLU A 268 -1.57 3.18 5.17
CA GLU A 268 -2.16 4.08 6.19
C GLU A 268 -1.79 3.69 7.63
N ASP A 269 -0.61 3.07 7.82
CA ASP A 269 -0.09 2.63 9.13
C ASP A 269 -0.94 1.58 9.89
N GLN A 270 -1.78 0.82 9.17
CA GLN A 270 -2.70 -0.16 9.79
C GLN A 270 -2.17 -1.60 9.79
N ARG A 271 -1.51 -2.02 8.71
CA ARG A 271 -1.22 -3.45 8.44
C ARG A 271 -0.40 -4.12 9.54
N TRP A 272 0.56 -3.43 10.13
CA TRP A 272 1.37 -3.95 11.24
C TRP A 272 0.50 -4.32 12.44
N TRP A 273 -0.39 -3.41 12.85
CA TRP A 273 -1.29 -3.60 13.98
C TRP A 273 -2.35 -4.66 13.69
N ASP A 274 -2.88 -4.70 12.48
CA ASP A 274 -3.83 -5.72 12.03
C ASP A 274 -3.23 -7.13 12.14
N LEU A 275 -2.02 -7.34 11.61
CA LEU A 275 -1.32 -8.62 11.73
C LEU A 275 -1.08 -9.02 13.18
N LYS A 276 -0.71 -8.04 14.02
CA LYS A 276 -0.44 -8.27 15.46
C LYS A 276 -1.70 -8.64 16.24
N ARG A 277 -2.78 -7.88 16.08
CA ARG A 277 -4.04 -8.12 16.82
C ARG A 277 -4.75 -9.39 16.37
N TRP A 278 -4.61 -9.77 15.10
CA TRP A 278 -5.11 -11.03 14.57
C TRP A 278 -4.23 -12.24 14.89
N ARG A 279 -3.04 -12.03 15.46
CA ARG A 279 -2.06 -13.09 15.77
C ARG A 279 -1.65 -13.91 14.56
N ILE A 280 -1.45 -13.25 13.42
CA ILE A 280 -0.98 -13.87 12.17
C ILE A 280 0.32 -13.25 11.65
N ALA A 281 0.99 -12.42 12.45
CA ALA A 281 2.20 -11.71 12.06
C ALA A 281 3.37 -12.67 11.79
N VAL A 282 3.49 -13.75 12.56
CA VAL A 282 4.51 -14.80 12.36
C VAL A 282 4.41 -15.35 10.94
N ASP A 283 3.23 -15.84 10.54
CA ASP A 283 3.01 -16.43 9.21
C ASP A 283 3.08 -15.39 8.08
N ALA A 284 2.56 -14.18 8.33
CA ALA A 284 2.49 -13.14 7.32
C ALA A 284 3.84 -12.48 7.02
N ILE A 285 4.74 -12.41 8.00
CA ILE A 285 6.02 -11.67 7.90
C ILE A 285 7.21 -12.63 7.78
N THR A 286 7.17 -13.81 8.41
CA THR A 286 8.30 -14.76 8.40
C THR A 286 8.35 -15.55 7.10
N ARG A 287 8.65 -14.85 6.00
CA ARG A 287 8.71 -15.38 4.65
C ARG A 287 9.59 -14.50 3.76
N ASN A 288 9.95 -15.05 2.60
CA ASN A 288 10.45 -14.23 1.50
C ASN A 288 9.29 -13.50 0.82
N PHE A 289 9.62 -12.35 0.27
CA PHE A 289 8.73 -11.56 -0.55
C PHE A 289 9.30 -11.44 -1.96
N THR A 290 8.41 -11.16 -2.90
CA THR A 290 8.73 -11.16 -4.31
C THR A 290 8.52 -9.79 -4.92
N GLY A 291 9.07 -9.63 -6.11
CA GLY A 291 8.98 -8.44 -6.92
C GLY A 291 9.13 -8.78 -8.39
N ILE A 292 9.21 -7.76 -9.23
CA ILE A 292 9.52 -7.91 -10.65
C ILE A 292 10.67 -6.97 -11.04
N TYR A 293 11.39 -7.37 -12.07
CA TYR A 293 12.27 -6.50 -12.83
C TYR A 293 11.66 -6.23 -14.19
N THR A 294 11.79 -5.00 -14.69
CA THR A 294 11.41 -4.64 -16.05
C THR A 294 12.67 -4.28 -16.85
N PHE A 295 12.74 -4.78 -18.07
CA PHE A 295 13.84 -4.50 -19.01
C PHE A 295 13.28 -3.99 -20.32
N TYR A 296 13.74 -2.82 -20.76
CA TYR A 296 13.31 -2.24 -22.03
C TYR A 296 13.80 -3.10 -23.21
N ASP A 297 12.89 -3.64 -24.00
CA ASP A 297 13.18 -4.49 -25.15
C ASP A 297 13.19 -3.66 -26.44
N VAL A 298 14.37 -3.53 -27.06
CA VAL A 298 14.58 -2.65 -28.22
C VAL A 298 13.73 -3.05 -29.43
N LYS A 299 13.46 -4.35 -29.62
CA LYS A 299 12.68 -4.84 -30.76
C LYS A 299 11.22 -4.40 -30.69
N SER A 300 10.64 -4.47 -29.49
CA SER A 300 9.21 -4.21 -29.29
C SER A 300 8.91 -2.78 -28.85
N GLY A 301 9.90 -2.06 -28.30
CA GLY A 301 9.69 -0.77 -27.63
C GLY A 301 8.92 -0.89 -26.31
N LYS A 302 8.80 -2.11 -25.76
CA LYS A 302 8.05 -2.45 -24.54
C LYS A 302 8.98 -3.04 -23.48
N PHE A 303 8.44 -3.54 -22.37
CA PHE A 303 9.25 -4.08 -21.27
C PHE A 303 9.09 -5.59 -21.11
N LYS A 304 10.21 -6.32 -21.13
CA LYS A 304 10.25 -7.70 -20.64
C LYS A 304 10.21 -7.70 -19.12
N ILE A 305 9.36 -8.54 -18.57
CA ILE A 305 9.24 -8.76 -17.13
C ILE A 305 10.11 -9.96 -16.76
N GLU A 306 10.82 -9.89 -15.64
CA GLU A 306 11.44 -11.02 -14.98
C GLU A 306 11.03 -11.05 -13.51
N MET A 307 10.92 -12.24 -12.93
CA MET A 307 10.59 -12.39 -11.51
C MET A 307 11.80 -12.07 -10.64
N ASN A 308 11.56 -11.35 -9.55
CA ASN A 308 12.47 -11.30 -8.41
C ASN A 308 11.88 -12.13 -7.26
N ASP A 309 12.28 -13.39 -7.14
CA ASP A 309 11.79 -14.28 -6.09
C ASP A 309 12.44 -14.00 -4.71
N ASN A 310 13.34 -13.01 -4.62
CA ASN A 310 14.11 -12.71 -3.41
C ASN A 310 14.28 -11.19 -3.21
N ALA A 311 13.15 -10.48 -3.05
CA ALA A 311 13.16 -9.04 -2.79
C ALA A 311 13.95 -8.65 -1.52
N MET A 312 14.17 -9.58 -0.60
CA MET A 312 14.86 -9.34 0.68
C MET A 312 16.38 -9.55 0.63
N GLY A 313 16.97 -9.87 -0.53
CA GLY A 313 18.42 -10.03 -0.64
C GLY A 313 18.99 -11.28 0.05
N GLY A 314 18.16 -12.31 0.28
CA GLY A 314 18.60 -13.65 0.68
C GLY A 314 18.40 -13.99 2.15
N VAL A 315 18.00 -13.02 2.97
CA VAL A 315 17.62 -13.25 4.36
C VAL A 315 16.14 -12.91 4.52
N PRO A 316 15.26 -13.92 4.75
CA PRO A 316 13.84 -13.66 4.97
C PRO A 316 13.63 -12.70 6.15
N SER A 317 12.54 -11.93 6.08
CA SER A 317 12.06 -11.24 7.29
C SER A 317 11.70 -12.28 8.36
N VAL A 318 11.91 -11.94 9.64
CA VAL A 318 11.58 -12.84 10.76
C VAL A 318 10.74 -12.08 11.79
N PHE A 319 9.54 -12.59 12.04
CA PHE A 319 8.69 -12.17 13.14
C PHE A 319 8.48 -13.35 14.08
N LYS A 320 8.93 -13.22 15.31
CA LYS A 320 8.82 -14.26 16.34
C LYS A 320 7.64 -13.98 17.27
N GLU A 321 7.25 -14.97 18.05
CA GLU A 321 6.13 -14.85 19.01
C GLU A 321 6.34 -13.71 20.01
N GLU A 322 7.57 -13.48 20.50
CA GLU A 322 7.88 -12.38 21.40
C GLU A 322 7.63 -10.99 20.76
N HIS A 323 7.76 -10.86 19.43
CA HIS A 323 7.58 -9.58 18.71
C HIS A 323 6.12 -9.08 18.70
N TYR A 324 5.16 -9.88 19.17
CA TYR A 324 3.81 -9.37 19.43
C TYR A 324 3.79 -8.28 20.52
N TYR A 325 4.80 -8.23 21.39
CA TYR A 325 4.98 -7.19 22.40
C TYR A 325 6.30 -6.46 22.20
N PHE A 326 6.40 -5.23 22.73
CA PHE A 326 7.68 -4.53 22.83
C PHE A 326 8.34 -4.87 24.17
N PRO A 327 9.67 -5.00 24.22
CA PRO A 327 10.35 -5.22 25.50
C PRO A 327 10.19 -4.01 26.43
N ILE A 328 9.98 -4.27 27.71
CA ILE A 328 10.04 -3.29 28.79
C ILE A 328 11.51 -2.89 29.00
N THR A 329 12.44 -3.83 28.87
CA THR A 329 13.90 -3.79 29.03
C THR A 329 14.40 -3.84 30.49
N PRO A 330 15.56 -4.49 30.74
CA PRO A 330 16.15 -4.58 32.08
C PRO A 330 16.37 -3.22 32.76
N ASP A 331 16.76 -2.20 32.01
CA ASP A 331 17.02 -0.85 32.54
C ASP A 331 15.74 -0.21 33.10
N ARG A 332 14.60 -0.36 32.40
CA ARG A 332 13.32 0.18 32.90
C ARG A 332 12.82 -0.58 34.12
N ILE A 333 12.98 -1.91 34.15
CA ILE A 333 12.62 -2.74 35.30
C ILE A 333 13.52 -2.43 36.50
N SER A 334 14.82 -2.21 36.29
CA SER A 334 15.74 -1.82 37.36
C SER A 334 15.37 -0.47 37.96
N ASN A 335 14.94 0.49 37.13
CA ASN A 335 14.47 1.81 37.60
C ASN A 335 13.11 1.74 38.32
N ASN A 336 12.22 0.83 37.93
CA ASN A 336 10.93 0.61 38.60
C ASN A 336 10.60 -0.90 38.67
N PRO A 337 10.93 -1.58 39.78
CA PRO A 337 10.71 -3.02 39.93
C PRO A 337 9.25 -3.47 39.78
N ASN A 338 8.27 -2.57 39.91
CA ASN A 338 6.85 -2.89 39.70
C ASN A 338 6.49 -3.14 38.23
N LEU A 339 7.42 -2.88 37.29
CA LEU A 339 7.25 -3.21 35.87
C LEU A 339 7.58 -4.68 35.58
N ALA A 340 8.12 -5.43 36.53
CA ALA A 340 8.34 -6.85 36.38
C ALA A 340 7.02 -7.66 36.44
N PRO A 341 6.93 -8.83 35.78
CA PRO A 341 7.95 -9.41 34.91
C PRO A 341 8.03 -8.71 33.53
N GLU A 342 9.08 -9.00 32.79
CA GLU A 342 9.19 -8.62 31.37
C GLU A 342 8.05 -9.25 30.54
N ASN A 343 7.77 -8.66 29.38
CA ASN A 343 6.86 -9.24 28.40
C ASN A 343 7.34 -10.63 27.94
N PRO A 344 6.41 -11.54 27.57
CA PRO A 344 6.77 -12.91 27.22
C PRO A 344 7.83 -13.01 26.11
N GLY A 345 8.92 -13.70 26.41
CA GLY A 345 9.99 -14.03 25.46
C GLY A 345 11.14 -13.02 25.34
N TYR A 346 11.15 -11.96 26.15
CA TYR A 346 12.27 -10.99 26.24
C TYR A 346 13.10 -11.13 27.52
#